data_AF-A0A1Q4DT53-F1
#
_entry.id   AF-A0A1Q4DT53-F1
#
_cell.length_a   1.000
_cell.length_b   1.000
_cell.length_c   1.000
_cell.angle_alpha   90.00
_cell.angle_beta   90.00
_cell.angle_gamma   90.00
#
_symmetry.space_group_name_H-M   'P 1'
#
loop_
_entity.id
_entity.type
_entity.pdbx_description
1 polymer ?
#
loop_
_entity_poly.entity_id
_entity_poly.type
_entity_poly.pdbx_seq_one_letter_code
_entity_poly.pdbx_strand_id
1 'polypeptide(L)' 'MASKPFVGGHRVGVVLIARMCTQSWALVADPADRDAAIGAVRTYPVTRPETSSGAFDLPLRIEVLRAVRSSP' A
#
# COMPACT_ATOMS: atom_id res chain seq x y z
N MET A 1 -19.04 -11.01 -8.50
CA MET A 1 -19.08 -9.54 -8.67
C MET A 1 -17.88 -9.15 -9.52
N ALA A 2 -18.09 -8.80 -10.80
CA ALA A 2 -17.00 -8.55 -11.73
C ALA A 2 -16.40 -7.15 -11.49
N SER A 3 -15.14 -7.09 -11.07
CA SER A 3 -14.39 -5.85 -10.92
C SER A 3 -14.12 -5.25 -12.31
N LYS A 4 -14.72 -4.10 -12.62
CA LYS A 4 -14.30 -3.30 -13.78
C LYS A 4 -12.82 -2.89 -13.62
N PRO A 5 -12.03 -2.82 -14.69
CA PRO A 5 -10.67 -2.31 -14.61
C PRO A 5 -10.70 -0.81 -14.27
N PHE A 6 -9.94 -0.43 -13.25
CA PHE A 6 -9.81 0.96 -12.81
C PHE A 6 -8.78 1.70 -13.67
N VAL A 7 -9.15 2.89 -14.16
CA VAL A 7 -8.29 3.80 -14.94
C VAL A 7 -7.92 4.96 -14.03
N GLY A 8 -6.84 4.82 -13.26
CA GLY A 8 -6.35 5.84 -12.32
C GLY A 8 -5.12 5.36 -11.55
N GLY A 9 -3.93 5.51 -12.13
CA GLY A 9 -2.68 5.14 -11.47
C GLY A 9 -1.90 6.38 -11.07
N HIS A 10 -1.32 6.39 -9.87
CA HIS A 10 -0.19 7.26 -9.59
C HIS A 10 1.09 6.46 -9.84
N ARG A 11 2.00 7.00 -10.65
CA ARG A 11 3.35 6.46 -10.78
C ARG A 11 4.05 6.59 -9.44
N VAL A 12 4.34 5.47 -8.81
CA VAL A 12 4.99 5.37 -7.52
C VAL A 12 6.33 4.66 -7.65
N GLY A 13 7.25 5.00 -6.74
CA GLY A 13 8.61 4.49 -6.67
C GLY A 13 9.15 4.75 -5.27
N VAL A 14 10.32 5.37 -5.12
CA VAL A 14 10.88 5.76 -3.80
C VAL A 14 9.90 6.60 -2.94
N VAL A 15 9.01 7.36 -3.59
CA VAL A 15 7.98 8.19 -2.93
C VAL A 15 6.91 7.36 -2.21
N LEU A 16 6.71 6.08 -2.60
CA LEU A 16 5.77 5.18 -1.93
C LEU A 16 6.15 4.96 -0.47
N ILE A 17 7.43 4.68 -0.21
CA ILE A 17 7.94 4.43 1.14
C ILE A 17 7.77 5.67 2.01
N ALA A 18 8.12 6.85 1.50
CA ALA A 18 7.91 8.10 2.22
C ALA A 18 6.45 8.33 2.60
N ARG A 19 5.50 8.00 1.69
CA ARG A 19 4.06 8.08 1.96
C ARG A 19 3.58 7.05 2.99
N MET A 20 4.20 5.87 3.03
CA MET A 20 3.86 4.84 4.00
C MET A 20 4.33 5.20 5.41
N CYS A 21 5.48 5.87 5.55
CA CYS A 21 6.00 6.32 6.84
C CYS A 21 5.10 7.36 7.55
N THR A 22 4.14 7.98 6.85
CA THR A 22 3.18 8.91 7.44
C THR A 22 1.81 8.29 7.74
N GLN A 23 1.62 7.00 7.43
CA GLN A 23 0.38 6.30 7.74
C GLN A 23 0.26 6.06 9.24
N SER A 24 -0.97 6.12 9.77
CA SER A 24 -1.23 6.01 11.20
C SER A 24 -0.62 4.75 11.83
N TRP A 25 -0.60 3.61 11.13
CA TRP A 25 0.08 2.41 11.65
C TRP A 25 1.57 2.67 11.88
N ALA A 26 2.25 3.35 10.94
CA ALA A 26 3.70 3.49 10.95
C ALA A 26 4.15 4.46 12.05
N LEU A 27 3.26 5.36 12.45
CA LEU A 27 3.48 6.34 13.51
C LEU A 27 3.32 5.74 14.92
N VAL A 28 2.58 4.64 15.06
CA VAL A 28 2.29 4.01 16.38
C VAL A 28 2.93 2.64 16.58
N ALA A 29 3.40 2.01 15.50
CA ALA A 29 4.08 0.73 15.56
C ALA A 29 5.41 0.84 16.33
N ASP A 30 5.83 -0.28 16.93
CA ASP A 30 7.19 -0.42 17.43
C ASP A 30 8.19 -0.13 16.29
N PRO A 31 9.30 0.60 16.54
CA PRO A 31 10.25 0.93 15.50
C PRO A 31 10.81 -0.28 14.74
N ALA A 32 11.07 -1.40 15.43
CA ALA A 32 11.62 -2.61 14.80
C ALA A 32 10.59 -3.24 13.86
N ASP A 33 9.34 -3.34 14.29
CA ASP A 33 8.24 -3.88 13.48
C ASP A 33 7.95 -2.98 12.27
N ARG A 34 7.96 -1.66 12.46
CA ARG A 34 7.80 -0.69 11.39
C ARG A 34 8.92 -0.84 10.34
N ASP A 35 10.16 -0.90 10.80
CA ASP A 35 11.32 -0.95 9.89
C ASP A 35 11.37 -2.28 9.14
N ALA A 36 10.99 -3.39 9.79
CA ALA A 36 10.82 -4.69 9.14
C ALA A 36 9.73 -4.64 8.04
N ALA A 37 8.56 -4.07 8.34
CA ALA A 37 7.48 -3.93 7.38
C ALA A 37 7.86 -3.04 6.18
N ILE A 38 8.47 -1.87 6.45
CA ILE A 38 8.93 -0.96 5.39
C ILE A 38 10.05 -1.59 4.56
N GLY A 39 10.97 -2.34 5.18
CA GLY A 39 12.01 -3.10 4.49
C GLY A 39 11.46 -4.16 3.55
N ALA A 40 10.43 -4.89 3.98
CA ALA A 40 9.72 -5.85 3.14
C ALA A 40 9.06 -5.16 1.92
N VAL A 41 8.39 -4.03 2.14
CA VAL A 41 7.78 -3.24 1.06
C VAL A 41 8.82 -2.68 0.10
N ARG A 42 10.01 -2.30 0.57
CA ARG A 42 11.10 -1.86 -0.32
C ARG A 42 11.65 -3.00 -1.17
N THR A 43 11.71 -4.21 -0.62
CA THR A 43 12.29 -5.38 -1.28
C THR A 43 11.34 -5.99 -2.30
N TYR A 44 10.04 -6.04 -2.00
CA TYR A 44 9.08 -6.73 -2.85
C TYR A 44 9.05 -6.22 -4.32
N PRO A 45 9.03 -4.90 -4.61
CA PRO A 45 9.00 -4.40 -5.98
C PRO A 45 10.24 -4.75 -6.81
N VAL A 46 11.41 -4.94 -6.19
CA VAL A 46 12.62 -5.32 -6.93
C VAL A 46 12.61 -6.80 -7.34
N THR A 47 11.78 -7.63 -6.71
CA THR A 47 11.63 -9.05 -7.05
C THR A 47 10.69 -9.32 -8.22
N ARG A 48 10.07 -8.27 -8.77
CA ARG A 48 9.02 -8.36 -9.80
C ARG A 48 9.42 -7.55 -11.04
N PRO A 49 9.51 -8.18 -12.23
CA PRO A 49 9.89 -7.49 -13.47
C PRO A 49 9.03 -6.25 -13.78
N GLU A 50 7.75 -6.29 -13.40
CA GLU A 50 6.78 -5.23 -13.67
C GLU A 50 7.07 -3.94 -12.87
N THR A 51 7.80 -4.05 -11.76
CA THR A 51 8.06 -2.94 -10.84
C THR A 51 9.55 -2.69 -10.58
N SER A 52 10.43 -3.58 -11.03
CA SER A 52 11.88 -3.51 -10.78
C SER A 52 12.59 -2.36 -11.48
N SER A 53 11.98 -1.78 -12.52
CA SER A 53 12.46 -0.58 -13.21
C SER A 53 12.29 0.72 -12.39
N GLY A 54 11.70 0.62 -11.18
CA GLY A 54 11.58 1.69 -10.22
C GLY A 54 10.17 2.27 -10.16
N ALA A 55 9.79 3.03 -11.19
CA ALA A 55 8.48 3.68 -11.22
C ALA A 55 7.41 2.75 -11.84
N PHE A 56 6.34 2.48 -11.08
CA PHE A 56 5.22 1.64 -11.49
C PHE A 56 3.88 2.27 -11.15
N ASP A 57 2.82 1.87 -11.85
CA ASP A 57 1.47 2.35 -11.58
C ASP A 57 0.85 1.58 -10.42
N LEU A 58 0.51 2.29 -9.35
CA LEU A 58 -0.27 1.73 -8.24
C LEU A 58 -1.73 2.21 -8.36
N PRO A 59 -2.70 1.30 -8.54
CA PRO A 59 -4.10 1.68 -8.60
C PRO A 59 -4.56 2.18 -7.23
N LEU A 60 -5.21 3.33 -7.20
CA LEU A 60 -5.94 3.78 -6.03
C LEU A 60 -7.17 2.88 -5.82
N ARG A 61 -7.18 2.10 -4.74
CA ARG A 61 -8.38 1.36 -4.30
C ARG A 61 -9.04 2.08 -3.14
N ILE A 62 -10.33 2.35 -3.30
CA ILE A 62 -11.19 2.89 -2.25
C ILE A 62 -12.19 1.81 -1.93
N GLU A 63 -12.23 1.39 -0.67
CA GLU A 63 -13.19 0.41 -0.17
C GLU A 63 -14.20 1.12 0.73
N VAL A 64 -15.48 0.78 0.58
CA VAL A 64 -16.57 1.31 1.39
C VAL A 64 -17.11 0.18 2.25
N LEU A 65 -17.00 0.34 3.56
CA LEU A 65 -17.51 -0.62 4.54
C LEU A 65 -18.79 -0.05 5.15
N ARG A 66 -19.90 -0.80 5.04
CA ARG A 66 -21.13 -0.52 5.78
C ARG A 66 -21.11 -1.33 7.06
N ALA A 67 -20.79 -0.69 8.18
CA ALA A 67 -20.95 -1.31 9.49
C ALA A 67 -22.43 -1.27 9.90
N VAL A 68 -22.97 -2.42 10.31
CA VAL A 68 -24.27 -2.51 11.00
C VAL A 68 -24.02 -3.06 12.40
N ARG A 69 -24.79 -2.59 13.38
CA ARG A 69 -24.74 -3.16 14.73
C ARG A 69 -25.26 -4.60 14.64
N SER A 70 -24.49 -5.59 15.08
CA SER A 70 -25.07 -6.91 15.36
C SER A 70 -25.97 -6.76 16.59
N SER A 71 -27.22 -7.23 16.48
CA SER A 71 -28.06 -7.38 17.68
C SER A 71 -27.30 -8.21 18.72
N PRO A 72 -27.39 -7.88 20.02
CA PRO A 72 -26.91 -8.77 21.08
C PRO A 72 -27.55 -10.15 20.98
#